data_AF-A0A4P9J6D1-F1
#
_entry.id   AF-A0A4P9J6D1-F1
#
_cell.length_a   1.000
_cell.length_b   1.000
_cell.length_c   1.000
_cell.angle_alpha   90.00
_cell.angle_beta   90.00
_cell.angle_gamma   90.00
#
_symmetry.space_group_name_H-M   'P 1'
#
loop_
_entity.id
_entity.type
_entity.pdbx_description
1 polymer ?
#
loop_
_entity_poly.entity_id
_entity_poly.type
_entity_poly.pdbx_seq_one_letter_code
_entity_poly.pdbx_strand_id
1 'polypeptide(L)'
;MFKGFIFVIFILFSSSSLAKVDIDLACKEKKEQQRSLLEKLSTSVTEAHLAGQCTGYHSYYKINLKKYCSEFLEQKNSLLGSMSTSLEEANLAGMCIGAIYRVAKQCGVETNRIDYEFVAKGVLTVQGAKKRLGCYGNQYGW
;
A
#
# COMPACT_ATOMS: atom_id res chain seq x y z
N MET A 1 -31.78 15.13 -22.06
CA MET A 1 -31.20 16.34 -21.42
C MET A 1 -30.52 15.91 -20.13
N PHE A 2 -29.21 15.70 -20.17
CA PHE A 2 -28.39 15.43 -18.99
C PHE A 2 -28.12 16.74 -18.27
N LYS A 3 -28.67 16.93 -17.08
CA LYS A 3 -28.34 18.03 -16.18
C LYS A 3 -28.04 17.48 -14.80
N GLY A 4 -26.77 17.58 -14.42
CA GLY A 4 -26.34 17.73 -13.04
C GLY A 4 -26.24 16.46 -12.21
N PHE A 5 -25.22 15.63 -12.47
CA PHE A 5 -24.58 14.80 -11.43
C PHE A 5 -23.09 14.69 -11.75
N ILE A 6 -22.40 15.83 -11.75
CA ILE A 6 -20.94 15.92 -11.84
C ILE A 6 -20.49 16.64 -10.58
N PHE A 7 -19.39 16.14 -9.98
CA PHE A 7 -18.66 16.68 -8.82
C PHE A 7 -19.11 16.26 -7.41
N VAL A 8 -18.96 14.97 -7.07
CA VAL A 8 -18.66 14.58 -5.66
C VAL A 8 -17.55 13.51 -5.54
N ILE A 9 -17.12 12.82 -6.61
CA ILE A 9 -16.21 11.66 -6.47
C ILE A 9 -14.71 12.03 -6.44
N PHE A 10 -14.32 13.27 -6.70
CA PHE A 10 -12.89 13.67 -6.75
C PHE A 10 -12.26 14.13 -5.42
N ILE A 11 -13.01 14.17 -4.31
CA ILE A 11 -12.52 14.73 -3.03
C ILE A 11 -11.88 13.68 -2.10
N LEU A 12 -11.98 12.38 -2.40
CA LEU A 12 -11.40 11.34 -1.54
C LEU A 12 -9.89 11.08 -1.75
N PHE A 13 -9.26 11.66 -2.76
CA PHE A 13 -7.82 11.50 -3.01
C PHE A 13 -6.95 12.66 -2.49
N SER A 14 -7.56 13.69 -1.91
CA SER A 14 -6.82 14.82 -1.31
C SER A 14 -6.43 14.61 0.16
N SER A 15 -6.84 13.48 0.75
CA SER A 15 -6.52 13.10 2.14
C SER A 15 -5.26 12.24 2.20
N SER A 16 -4.14 12.77 1.70
CA SER A 16 -2.81 12.12 1.74
C SER A 16 -2.19 12.12 3.14
N SER A 17 -2.99 11.92 4.18
CA SER A 17 -2.54 11.66 5.55
C SER A 17 -3.55 10.72 6.20
N LEU A 18 -3.11 9.55 6.64
CA LEU A 18 -3.87 8.61 7.48
C LEU A 18 -5.00 7.76 6.82
N ALA A 19 -4.80 7.25 5.61
CA ALA A 19 -5.47 5.98 5.29
C ALA A 19 -4.83 4.88 6.15
N LYS A 20 -5.43 4.60 7.32
CA LYS A 20 -4.98 3.53 8.21
C LYS A 20 -5.00 2.22 7.42
N VAL A 21 -3.83 1.61 7.25
CA VAL A 21 -3.73 0.29 6.60
C VAL A 21 -4.55 -0.70 7.43
N ASP A 22 -5.63 -1.18 6.83
CA ASP A 22 -6.51 -2.21 7.39
C ASP A 22 -6.25 -3.51 6.62
N ILE A 23 -5.44 -4.38 7.22
CA ILE A 23 -5.05 -5.65 6.62
C ILE A 23 -6.21 -6.63 6.55
N ASP A 24 -7.16 -6.56 7.49
CA ASP A 24 -8.31 -7.47 7.51
C ASP A 24 -9.27 -7.13 6.36
N LEU A 25 -9.53 -5.83 6.14
CA LEU A 25 -10.23 -5.35 4.95
C LEU A 25 -9.49 -5.73 3.67
N ALA A 26 -8.19 -5.42 3.59
CA ALA A 26 -7.36 -5.75 2.43
C ALA A 26 -7.40 -7.24 2.07
N CYS A 27 -7.37 -8.13 3.07
CA CYS A 27 -7.46 -9.57 2.85
C CYS A 27 -8.87 -10.06 2.55
N LYS A 28 -9.92 -9.38 3.03
CA LYS A 28 -11.30 -9.63 2.62
C LYS A 28 -11.47 -9.30 1.13
N GLU A 29 -11.05 -8.12 0.71
CA GLU A 29 -11.07 -7.68 -0.71
C GLU A 29 -10.30 -8.65 -1.60
N LYS A 30 -9.10 -9.10 -1.19
CA LYS A 30 -8.36 -10.12 -1.94
C LYS A 30 -9.15 -11.42 -2.14
N LYS A 31 -9.85 -11.90 -1.11
CA LYS A 31 -10.67 -13.12 -1.20
C LYS A 31 -11.87 -12.91 -2.12
N GLU A 32 -12.50 -11.74 -2.05
CA GLU A 32 -13.60 -11.36 -2.93
C GLU A 32 -13.13 -11.24 -4.38
N GLN A 33 -11.97 -10.62 -4.64
CA GLN A 33 -11.32 -10.61 -5.95
C GLN A 33 -10.99 -12.02 -6.46
N GLN A 34 -10.44 -12.91 -5.63
CA GLN A 34 -10.13 -14.28 -6.06
C GLN A 34 -11.40 -15.06 -6.46
N ARG A 35 -12.52 -14.81 -5.77
CA ARG A 35 -13.84 -15.36 -6.14
C ARG A 35 -14.39 -14.71 -7.41
N SER A 36 -14.22 -13.40 -7.55
CA SER A 36 -14.71 -12.61 -8.69
C SER A 36 -13.86 -12.78 -9.97
N LEU A 37 -12.58 -13.12 -9.85
CA LEU A 37 -11.69 -13.49 -10.97
C LEU A 37 -12.09 -14.83 -11.60
N LEU A 38 -12.64 -15.76 -10.81
CA LEU A 38 -13.33 -16.94 -11.33
C LEU A 38 -14.60 -16.55 -12.13
N GLU A 39 -15.13 -15.34 -11.91
CA GLU A 39 -16.33 -14.77 -12.54
C GLU A 39 -16.02 -13.65 -13.59
N LYS A 40 -14.74 -13.41 -13.94
CA LYS A 40 -14.27 -12.41 -14.93
C LYS A 40 -14.69 -10.94 -14.69
N LEU A 41 -14.89 -10.50 -13.44
CA LEU A 41 -15.27 -9.11 -13.17
C LEU A 41 -14.06 -8.20 -12.90
N SER A 42 -14.15 -7.00 -13.49
CA SER A 42 -13.19 -5.90 -13.49
C SER A 42 -12.74 -5.50 -12.07
N THR A 43 -11.49 -5.80 -11.72
CA THR A 43 -10.88 -5.29 -10.49
C THR A 43 -10.55 -3.82 -10.64
N SER A 44 -10.98 -2.97 -9.71
CA SER A 44 -10.58 -1.56 -9.69
C SER A 44 -9.13 -1.38 -9.24
N VAL A 45 -8.51 -0.24 -9.55
CA VAL A 45 -7.15 0.13 -9.06
C VAL A 45 -7.09 0.06 -7.52
N THR A 46 -8.15 0.50 -6.84
CA THR A 46 -8.27 0.45 -5.38
C THR A 46 -8.26 -0.98 -4.86
N GLU A 47 -9.07 -1.87 -5.45
CA GLU A 47 -9.12 -3.26 -5.01
C GLU A 47 -7.81 -3.99 -5.31
N ALA A 48 -7.19 -3.73 -6.49
CA ALA A 48 -5.88 -4.28 -6.83
C ALA A 48 -4.82 -3.85 -5.81
N HIS A 49 -4.85 -2.59 -5.37
CA HIS A 49 -3.99 -2.07 -4.31
C HIS A 49 -4.24 -2.74 -2.96
N LEU A 50 -5.49 -2.89 -2.53
CA LEU A 50 -5.86 -3.58 -1.29
C LEU A 50 -5.42 -5.05 -1.30
N ALA A 51 -5.66 -5.77 -2.40
CA ALA A 51 -5.19 -7.14 -2.55
C ALA A 51 -3.65 -7.24 -2.54
N GLY A 52 -2.98 -6.23 -3.10
CA GLY A 52 -1.54 -6.03 -2.98
C GLY A 52 -1.10 -5.92 -1.51
N GLN A 53 -1.76 -5.07 -0.71
CA GLN A 53 -1.46 -4.91 0.72
C GLN A 53 -1.56 -6.22 1.49
N CYS A 54 -2.63 -6.99 1.29
CA CYS A 54 -2.76 -8.31 1.91
C CYS A 54 -1.61 -9.25 1.50
N THR A 55 -1.26 -9.25 0.22
CA THR A 55 -0.18 -10.10 -0.31
C THR A 55 1.17 -9.70 0.26
N GLY A 56 1.49 -8.40 0.27
CA GLY A 56 2.72 -7.87 0.85
C GLY A 56 2.84 -8.17 2.34
N TYR A 57 1.74 -8.06 3.08
CA TYR A 57 1.71 -8.37 4.51
C TYR A 57 2.08 -9.82 4.82
N HIS A 58 1.49 -10.77 4.09
CA HIS A 58 1.73 -12.20 4.32
C HIS A 58 3.04 -12.71 3.71
N SER A 59 3.52 -12.09 2.63
CA SER A 59 4.70 -12.54 1.90
C SER A 59 5.93 -11.65 2.12
N TYR A 60 5.91 -10.73 3.09
CA TYR A 60 6.94 -9.70 3.31
C TYR A 60 8.40 -10.20 3.33
N TYR A 61 8.63 -11.47 3.71
CA TYR A 61 9.95 -12.11 3.80
C TYR A 61 10.41 -12.78 2.50
N LYS A 62 9.52 -12.98 1.52
CA LYS A 62 9.79 -13.61 0.21
C LYS A 62 9.83 -12.62 -0.96
N ILE A 63 9.56 -11.34 -0.68
CA ILE A 63 9.32 -10.34 -1.71
C ILE A 63 10.53 -9.42 -1.93
N ASN A 64 10.80 -9.09 -3.19
CA ASN A 64 11.74 -8.02 -3.55
C ASN A 64 11.13 -6.65 -3.30
N LEU A 65 11.24 -6.16 -2.07
CA LEU A 65 10.73 -4.86 -1.64
C LEU A 65 11.20 -3.71 -2.53
N LYS A 66 12.42 -3.77 -3.08
CA LYS A 66 12.92 -2.72 -3.98
C LYS A 66 12.00 -2.52 -5.18
N LYS A 67 11.60 -3.61 -5.85
CA LYS A 67 10.70 -3.56 -7.02
C LYS A 67 9.33 -3.03 -6.61
N TYR A 68 8.72 -3.56 -5.57
CA TYR A 68 7.36 -3.14 -5.17
C TYR A 68 7.33 -1.68 -4.70
N CYS A 69 8.35 -1.25 -3.97
CA CYS A 69 8.42 0.11 -3.44
C CYS A 69 8.84 1.14 -4.49
N SER A 70 9.54 0.77 -5.57
CA SER A 70 9.72 1.68 -6.70
C SER A 70 8.39 1.98 -7.39
N GLU A 71 7.56 0.96 -7.64
CA GLU A 71 6.22 1.15 -8.22
C GLU A 71 5.33 2.04 -7.33
N PHE A 72 5.39 1.85 -6.00
CA PHE A 72 4.67 2.73 -5.07
C PHE A 72 5.10 4.20 -5.19
N LEU A 73 6.40 4.46 -5.30
CA LEU A 73 6.94 5.82 -5.44
C LEU A 73 6.59 6.42 -6.80
N GLU A 74 6.66 5.62 -7.87
CA GLU A 74 6.24 6.03 -9.21
C GLU A 74 4.74 6.34 -9.25
N GLN A 75 3.90 5.48 -8.68
CA GLN A 75 2.46 5.72 -8.57
C GLN A 75 2.16 7.02 -7.81
N LYS A 76 2.87 7.30 -6.70
CA LYS A 76 2.70 8.55 -5.94
C LYS A 76 3.12 9.78 -6.75
N ASN A 77 4.22 9.69 -7.50
CA ASN A 77 4.68 10.78 -8.37
C ASN A 77 3.73 10.97 -9.57
N SER A 78 3.18 9.90 -10.13
CA SER A 78 2.21 9.91 -11.23
C SER A 78 0.85 10.47 -10.82
N LEU A 79 0.42 10.30 -9.57
CA LEU A 79 -0.76 10.97 -9.03
C LEU A 79 -0.58 12.50 -8.93
N LEU A 80 0.67 12.98 -8.85
CA LEU A 80 1.01 14.41 -8.95
C LEU A 80 1.19 14.87 -10.41
N GLY A 81 1.19 13.95 -11.38
CA GLY A 81 1.48 14.19 -12.79
C GLY A 81 0.81 13.19 -13.74
N SER A 82 -0.53 13.18 -13.76
CA SER A 82 -1.40 12.65 -14.84
C SER A 82 -1.12 11.27 -15.48
N MET A 83 -0.38 10.34 -14.85
CA MET A 83 -0.14 9.00 -15.43
C MET A 83 -1.16 7.97 -14.93
N SER A 84 -1.74 7.22 -15.88
CA SER A 84 -2.67 6.11 -15.62
C SER A 84 -1.96 4.95 -14.92
N THR A 85 -2.29 4.68 -13.65
CA THR A 85 -1.80 3.50 -12.92
C THR A 85 -2.47 2.22 -13.44
N SER A 86 -1.69 1.25 -13.88
CA SER A 86 -2.21 -0.07 -14.24
C SER A 86 -2.66 -0.86 -13.00
N LEU A 87 -3.52 -1.87 -13.18
CA LEU A 87 -3.92 -2.76 -12.08
C LEU A 87 -2.74 -3.53 -11.49
N GLU A 88 -1.75 -3.85 -12.32
CA GLU A 88 -0.51 -4.50 -11.88
C GLU A 88 0.31 -3.56 -11.01
N GLU A 89 0.57 -2.33 -11.46
CA GLU A 89 1.29 -1.31 -10.68
C GLU A 89 0.60 -1.03 -9.33
N ALA A 90 -0.72 -0.91 -9.33
CA ALA A 90 -1.50 -0.69 -8.12
C ALA A 90 -1.32 -1.84 -7.11
N ASN A 91 -1.31 -3.08 -7.60
CA ASN A 91 -1.05 -4.27 -6.79
C ASN A 91 0.38 -4.28 -6.22
N LEU A 92 1.38 -4.00 -7.06
CA LEU A 92 2.79 -3.93 -6.65
C LEU A 92 3.00 -2.85 -5.58
N ALA A 93 2.41 -1.67 -5.77
CA ALA A 93 2.44 -0.60 -4.78
C ALA A 93 1.78 -1.00 -3.47
N GLY A 94 0.64 -1.69 -3.53
CA GLY A 94 -0.03 -2.26 -2.37
C GLY A 94 0.86 -3.25 -1.62
N MET A 95 1.58 -4.11 -2.33
CA MET A 95 2.51 -5.07 -1.73
C MET A 95 3.64 -4.38 -0.93
N CYS A 96 4.17 -3.26 -1.42
CA CYS A 96 5.14 -2.47 -0.65
C CYS A 96 4.55 -2.00 0.69
N ILE A 97 3.36 -1.39 0.66
CA ILE A 97 2.68 -0.86 1.86
C ILE A 97 2.40 -1.98 2.87
N GLY A 98 1.81 -3.08 2.42
CA GLY A 98 1.48 -4.22 3.29
C GLY A 98 2.71 -4.82 3.96
N ALA A 99 3.83 -4.90 3.23
CA ALA A 99 5.07 -5.41 3.76
C ALA A 99 5.73 -4.44 4.76
N ILE A 100 5.77 -3.14 4.48
CA ILE A 100 6.25 -2.12 5.43
C ILE A 100 5.40 -2.18 6.72
N TYR A 101 4.07 -2.26 6.59
CA TYR A 101 3.17 -2.37 7.73
C TYR A 101 3.45 -3.61 8.57
N ARG A 102 3.67 -4.78 7.94
CA ARG A 102 4.05 -6.01 8.65
C ARG A 102 5.35 -5.86 9.41
N VAL A 103 6.36 -5.26 8.78
CA VAL A 103 7.67 -5.01 9.42
C VAL A 103 7.50 -4.06 10.60
N ALA A 104 6.76 -2.97 10.46
CA ALA A 104 6.50 -2.03 11.54
C ALA A 104 5.78 -2.67 12.72
N LYS A 105 4.75 -3.50 12.47
CA LYS A 105 4.12 -4.30 13.54
C LYS A 105 5.11 -5.20 14.28
N GLN A 106 6.03 -5.85 13.57
CA GLN A 106 7.06 -6.69 14.20
C GLN A 106 8.06 -5.88 15.04
N CYS A 107 8.23 -4.61 14.72
CA CYS A 107 9.12 -3.71 15.45
C CYS A 107 8.43 -2.96 16.60
N GLY A 108 7.14 -3.18 16.83
CA GLY A 108 6.38 -2.44 17.84
C GLY A 108 6.14 -0.96 17.50
N VAL A 109 6.34 -0.57 16.23
CA VAL A 109 6.12 0.81 15.78
C VAL A 109 4.62 1.08 15.66
N GLU A 110 4.18 2.24 16.16
CA GLU A 110 2.81 2.71 15.99
C GLU A 110 2.45 2.87 14.51
N THR A 111 1.63 1.95 13.99
CA THR A 111 1.41 1.84 12.53
C THR A 111 0.60 2.98 11.90
N ASN A 112 -0.07 3.78 12.73
CA ASN A 112 -0.80 4.99 12.32
C ASN A 112 0.12 6.19 12.03
N ARG A 113 1.40 6.11 12.40
CA ARG A 113 2.39 7.19 12.23
C ARG A 113 3.49 6.87 11.22
N ILE A 114 3.35 5.78 10.46
CA ILE A 114 4.36 5.39 9.47
C ILE A 114 4.29 6.33 8.26
N ASP A 115 5.39 7.02 7.99
CA ASP A 115 5.62 7.64 6.69
C ASP A 115 6.09 6.57 5.68
N TYR A 116 5.13 5.99 4.97
CA TYR A 116 5.40 4.93 4.00
C TYR A 116 6.27 5.39 2.83
N GLU A 117 6.23 6.67 2.45
CA GLU A 117 7.06 7.21 1.37
C GLU A 117 8.52 7.31 1.83
N PHE A 118 8.76 7.86 3.02
CA PHE A 118 10.10 7.95 3.60
C PHE A 118 10.73 6.56 3.76
N VAL A 119 9.94 5.59 4.22
CA VAL A 119 10.41 4.21 4.34
C VAL A 119 10.69 3.65 2.95
N ALA A 120 9.72 3.69 2.02
CA ALA A 120 9.84 3.16 0.65
C ALA A 120 11.06 3.69 -0.11
N LYS A 121 11.36 5.00 -0.05
CA LYS A 121 12.55 5.61 -0.68
C LYS A 121 13.88 4.97 -0.25
N GLY A 122 13.93 4.41 0.95
CA GLY A 122 15.11 3.76 1.51
C GLY A 122 15.07 2.24 1.52
N VAL A 123 13.97 1.61 1.10
CA VAL A 123 13.81 0.16 1.21
C VAL A 123 14.38 -0.54 -0.02
N LEU A 124 15.51 -1.21 0.17
CA LEU A 124 16.02 -2.20 -0.77
C LEU A 124 15.66 -3.63 -0.34
N THR A 125 15.49 -3.85 0.97
CA THR A 125 15.26 -5.15 1.60
C THR A 125 14.41 -4.99 2.87
N VAL A 126 13.93 -6.10 3.44
CA VAL A 126 13.23 -6.11 4.74
C VAL A 126 14.11 -5.50 5.84
N GLN A 127 15.41 -5.74 5.82
CA GLN A 127 16.35 -5.12 6.78
C GLN A 127 16.45 -3.61 6.58
N GLY A 128 16.44 -3.13 5.33
CA GLY A 128 16.37 -1.71 5.02
C GLY A 128 15.11 -1.05 5.58
N ALA A 129 13.95 -1.72 5.43
CA ALA A 129 12.70 -1.29 6.04
C ALA A 129 12.81 -1.20 7.57
N LYS A 130 13.37 -2.23 8.22
CA LYS A 130 13.58 -2.23 9.67
C LYS A 130 14.46 -1.09 10.16
N LYS A 131 15.55 -0.80 9.45
CA LYS A 131 16.46 0.31 9.79
C LYS A 131 15.75 1.66 9.70
N ARG A 132 14.97 1.89 8.63
CA ARG A 132 14.20 3.13 8.42
C ARG A 132 13.07 3.32 9.43
N LEU A 133 12.47 2.22 9.86
CA LEU A 133 11.45 2.21 10.91
C LEU A 133 12.02 2.33 12.33
N GLY A 134 13.35 2.40 12.48
CA GLY A 134 13.98 2.53 13.80
C GLY A 134 13.93 1.26 14.66
N CYS A 135 13.69 0.08 14.07
CA CYS A 135 13.53 -1.19 14.79
C CYS A 135 14.74 -1.62 15.64
N TYR A 136 15.90 -1.00 15.40
CA TYR A 136 17.17 -1.28 16.07
C TYR A 136 17.64 -0.10 16.97
N GLY A 137 16.84 0.95 17.10
CA GLY A 137 17.11 2.09 17.97
C GLY A 137 16.44 1.90 19.32
N ASN A 138 17.25 1.57 20.33
CA ASN A 138 16.99 1.48 21.76
C ASN A 138 15.53 1.42 22.25
N GLN A 139 15.21 0.29 22.89
CA GLN A 139 14.39 0.27 24.10
C GLN A 139 15.03 1.17 25.18
N TYR A 140 14.88 2.48 25.08
CA TYR A 140 14.79 3.34 26.24
C TYR A 140 13.29 3.67 26.32
N GLY A 141 12.52 3.05 27.21
CA GLY A 141 12.72 3.17 28.64
C GLY A 141 12.29 4.58 29.02
N TRP A 142 10.99 4.72 29.33
CA TRP A 142 10.32 5.81 30.06
C TRP A 142 11.10 7.11 30.29
#